data_AF-A0A151T9I3-F1
#
_entry.id   AF-A0A151T9I3-F1
#
_cell.length_a   1.000
_cell.length_b   1.000
_cell.length_c   1.000
_cell.angle_alpha   90.00
_cell.angle_beta   90.00
_cell.angle_gamma   90.00
#
_symmetry.space_group_name_H-M   'P 1'
#
loop_
_entity.id
_entity.type
_entity.pdbx_description
1 polymer ?
#
loop_
_entity_poly.entity_id
_entity_poly.type
_entity_poly.pdbx_seq_one_letter_code
_entity_poly.pdbx_strand_id
1 'polypeptide(L)'
;MLVREVEYWWRGTRQMLESRGVVVDWECFRRVFLEKYFPDSIRYAKEMEFMRLYQGNMTISEYAMKFEHLARFYSQAISEAWRCRKFVEGLRHELKRVIIPMSIVGFLALVEKAKKIERLEGDGGGKAIRNQEGSSGFKRGG
;
A
#
# COMPACT_ATOMS: atom_id res chain seq x y z
N MET A 1 10.28 -27.36 -4.92
CA MET A 1 9.36 -28.16 -4.07
C MET A 1 7.89 -27.88 -4.40
N LEU A 2 7.48 -26.61 -4.52
CA LEU A 2 6.10 -26.21 -4.83
C LEU A 2 5.55 -26.68 -6.20
N VAL A 3 6.38 -26.73 -7.24
CA VAL A 3 5.93 -27.10 -8.60
C VAL A 3 5.36 -28.53 -8.67
N ARG A 4 6.04 -29.50 -8.05
CA ARG A 4 5.62 -30.91 -8.07
C ARG A 4 4.31 -31.13 -7.29
N GLU A 5 4.12 -30.40 -6.21
CA GLU A 5 2.91 -30.46 -5.39
C GLU A 5 1.71 -29.90 -6.15
N VAL A 6 1.88 -28.75 -6.79
CA VAL A 6 0.83 -28.12 -7.61
C VAL A 6 0.48 -29.01 -8.80
N GLU A 7 1.47 -29.59 -9.49
CA GLU A 7 1.24 -30.53 -10.59
C GLU A 7 0.47 -31.78 -10.17
N TYR A 8 0.83 -32.38 -9.03
CA TYR A 8 0.15 -33.56 -8.50
C TYR A 8 -1.30 -33.23 -8.14
N TRP A 9 -1.52 -32.14 -7.41
CA TRP A 9 -2.86 -31.68 -7.07
C TRP A 9 -3.72 -31.38 -8.32
N TRP A 10 -3.15 -30.68 -9.31
CA TRP A 10 -3.88 -30.30 -10.50
C TRP A 10 -4.30 -31.52 -11.33
N ARG A 11 -3.44 -32.55 -11.45
CA ARG A 11 -3.80 -33.82 -12.11
C ARG A 11 -5.05 -34.45 -11.51
N GLY A 12 -5.10 -34.61 -10.18
CA GLY A 12 -6.27 -35.20 -9.52
C GLY A 12 -7.53 -34.33 -9.64
N THR A 13 -7.37 -33.01 -9.51
CA THR A 13 -8.48 -32.06 -9.59
C THR A 13 -9.06 -31.99 -10.99
N ARG A 14 -8.21 -31.99 -12.02
CA ARG A 14 -8.62 -32.04 -13.43
C ARG A 14 -9.42 -33.31 -13.73
N GLN A 15 -8.94 -34.47 -13.31
CA GLN A 15 -9.63 -35.75 -13.51
C GLN A 15 -11.02 -35.75 -12.85
N MET A 16 -11.13 -35.20 -11.64
CA MET A 16 -12.42 -35.04 -10.96
C MET A 16 -13.36 -34.08 -11.72
N LEU A 17 -12.86 -32.94 -12.20
CA LEU A 17 -13.67 -31.97 -12.96
C LEU A 17 -14.18 -32.57 -14.27
N GLU A 18 -13.31 -33.25 -15.01
CA GLU A 18 -13.67 -33.95 -16.26
C GLU A 18 -14.71 -35.06 -16.00
N SER A 19 -14.58 -35.83 -14.92
CA SER A 19 -15.57 -36.85 -14.52
C SER A 19 -16.96 -36.28 -14.19
N ARG A 20 -17.02 -35.00 -13.81
CA ARG A 20 -18.27 -34.26 -13.52
C ARG A 20 -18.82 -33.55 -14.76
N GLY A 21 -18.22 -33.75 -15.93
CA GLY A 21 -18.60 -33.09 -17.18
C GLY A 21 -18.26 -31.59 -17.23
N VAL A 22 -17.38 -31.11 -16.35
CA VAL A 22 -16.94 -29.71 -16.36
C VAL A 22 -15.89 -29.51 -17.45
N VAL A 23 -16.08 -28.50 -18.30
CA VAL A 23 -15.07 -28.10 -19.28
C VAL A 23 -13.87 -27.50 -18.54
N VAL A 24 -12.70 -28.10 -18.72
CA VAL A 24 -11.45 -27.63 -18.10
C VAL A 24 -10.74 -26.67 -19.06
N ASP A 25 -11.15 -25.42 -19.03
CA ASP A 25 -10.47 -24.32 -19.71
C ASP A 25 -9.59 -23.51 -18.73
N TRP A 26 -8.99 -22.43 -19.25
CA TRP A 26 -8.11 -21.56 -18.46
C TRP A 26 -8.85 -20.87 -17.30
N GLU A 27 -10.11 -20.46 -17.50
CA GLU A 27 -10.89 -19.80 -16.44
C GLU A 27 -11.22 -20.77 -15.31
N CYS A 28 -11.58 -22.00 -15.66
CA CYS A 28 -11.82 -23.09 -14.73
C CYS A 28 -10.55 -23.38 -13.89
N PHE A 29 -9.40 -23.56 -14.54
CA PHE A 29 -8.12 -23.72 -13.84
C PHE A 29 -7.87 -22.56 -12.89
N ARG A 30 -7.96 -21.32 -13.38
CA ARG A 30 -7.67 -20.12 -12.59
C ARG A 30 -8.59 -20.02 -11.37
N ARG A 31 -9.88 -20.30 -11.52
CA ARG A 31 -10.85 -20.30 -10.41
C ARG A 31 -10.48 -21.32 -9.34
N VAL A 32 -10.31 -22.58 -9.73
CA VAL A 32 -10.02 -23.68 -8.80
C VAL A 32 -8.63 -23.52 -8.15
N PHE A 33 -7.66 -22.99 -8.89
CA PHE A 33 -6.34 -22.64 -8.36
C PHE A 33 -6.44 -21.55 -7.29
N LEU A 34 -7.16 -20.45 -7.56
CA LEU A 34 -7.34 -19.37 -6.60
C LEU A 34 -8.13 -19.81 -5.36
N GLU A 35 -9.17 -20.63 -5.53
CA GLU A 35 -9.93 -21.19 -4.39
C GLU A 35 -9.02 -21.99 -3.43
N LYS A 36 -8.07 -22.79 -3.97
CA LYS A 36 -7.18 -23.60 -3.14
C LYS A 36 -6.04 -22.82 -2.51
N TYR A 37 -5.34 -22.01 -3.30
CA TYR A 37 -4.08 -21.37 -2.87
C TYR A 37 -4.27 -19.93 -2.39
N PHE A 38 -5.45 -19.35 -2.63
CA PHE A 38 -5.82 -18.02 -2.17
C PHE A 38 -7.21 -18.01 -1.52
N PRO A 39 -7.41 -18.83 -0.47
CA PRO A 39 -8.70 -18.94 0.22
C PRO A 39 -9.18 -17.60 0.77
N ASP A 40 -10.48 -17.52 1.05
CA ASP A 40 -11.14 -16.31 1.52
C ASP A 40 -10.50 -15.69 2.76
N SER A 41 -9.93 -16.50 3.65
CA SER A 41 -9.20 -16.00 4.82
C SER A 41 -7.96 -15.19 4.45
N ILE A 42 -7.19 -15.64 3.44
CA ILE A 42 -6.01 -14.94 2.93
C ILE A 42 -6.43 -13.69 2.16
N ARG A 43 -7.47 -13.80 1.33
CA ARG A 43 -8.04 -12.65 0.60
C ARG A 43 -8.52 -11.58 1.59
N TYR A 44 -9.31 -11.96 2.58
CA TYR A 44 -9.80 -11.07 3.63
C TYR A 44 -8.65 -10.44 4.43
N ALA A 45 -7.62 -11.20 4.79
CA ALA A 45 -6.45 -10.65 5.47
C ALA A 45 -5.75 -9.58 4.61
N LYS A 46 -5.63 -9.81 3.29
CA LYS A 46 -5.04 -8.83 2.35
C LYS A 46 -5.92 -7.60 2.16
N GLU A 47 -7.23 -7.76 2.09
CA GLU A 47 -8.17 -6.63 2.05
C GLU A 47 -8.11 -5.81 3.34
N MET A 48 -8.02 -6.46 4.50
CA MET A 48 -7.86 -5.78 5.78
C MET A 48 -6.52 -5.05 5.88
N GLU A 49 -5.44 -5.64 5.35
CA GLU A 49 -4.14 -4.99 5.24
C GLU A 49 -4.23 -3.72 4.37
N PHE A 50 -4.93 -3.81 3.23
CA PHE A 50 -5.16 -2.67 2.35
C PHE A 50 -6.01 -1.58 3.01
N MET A 51 -7.09 -1.96 3.69
CA MET A 51 -7.99 -1.03 4.36
C MET A 51 -7.33 -0.31 5.52
N ARG A 52 -6.41 -0.98 6.22
CA ARG A 52 -5.63 -0.42 7.31
C ARG A 52 -4.32 0.23 6.86
N LEU A 53 -4.06 0.31 5.56
CA LEU A 53 -2.83 0.92 5.05
C LEU A 53 -2.85 2.43 5.28
N TYR A 54 -1.85 2.92 6.01
CA TYR A 54 -1.52 4.34 6.16
C TYR A 54 -0.05 4.55 5.80
N GLN A 55 0.30 5.76 5.38
CA GLN A 55 1.66 6.16 5.02
C GLN A 55 2.63 5.94 6.19
N GLY A 56 2.27 6.41 7.39
CA GLY A 56 3.14 6.31 8.56
C GLY A 56 4.51 6.93 8.28
N ASN A 57 5.57 6.16 8.53
CA ASN A 57 6.96 6.59 8.29
C ASN A 57 7.45 6.33 6.86
N MET A 58 6.62 5.73 6.00
CA MET A 58 6.98 5.51 4.59
C MET A 58 7.07 6.85 3.86
N THR A 59 7.99 6.92 2.91
CA THR A 59 7.96 7.93 1.86
C THR A 59 6.69 7.76 1.02
N ILE A 60 6.29 8.81 0.30
CA ILE A 60 5.14 8.73 -0.61
C ILE A 60 5.36 7.68 -1.70
N SER A 61 6.59 7.50 -2.16
CA SER A 61 6.94 6.47 -3.14
C SER A 61 6.69 5.06 -2.60
N GLU A 62 7.19 4.75 -1.40
CA GLU A 62 6.99 3.45 -0.76
C GLU A 62 5.51 3.19 -0.44
N TYR A 63 4.82 4.20 0.07
CA TYR A 63 3.39 4.12 0.35
C TYR A 63 2.58 3.86 -0.92
N ALA A 64 2.86 4.57 -2.03
CA ALA A 64 2.21 4.34 -3.31
C ALA A 64 2.48 2.94 -3.86
N MET A 65 3.73 2.45 -3.80
CA MET A 65 4.06 1.09 -4.22
C MET A 65 3.29 0.04 -3.40
N LYS A 66 3.23 0.20 -2.08
CA LYS A 66 2.50 -0.73 -1.21
C LYS A 66 0.99 -0.66 -1.45
N PHE A 67 0.45 0.53 -1.67
CA PHE A 67 -0.94 0.75 -2.03
C PHE A 67 -1.30 0.02 -3.32
N GLU A 68 -0.52 0.20 -4.39
CA GLU A 68 -0.76 -0.48 -5.67
C GLU A 68 -0.61 -2.00 -5.57
N HIS A 69 0.35 -2.48 -4.79
CA HIS A 69 0.54 -3.90 -4.55
C HIS A 69 -0.69 -4.52 -3.87
N LEU A 70 -1.19 -3.90 -2.80
CA LEU A 70 -2.32 -4.39 -2.04
C LEU A 70 -3.66 -4.24 -2.79
N ALA A 71 -3.81 -3.19 -3.60
CA ALA A 71 -4.98 -2.96 -4.43
C ALA A 71 -5.26 -4.12 -5.41
N ARG A 72 -4.24 -4.89 -5.82
CA ARG A 72 -4.39 -6.06 -6.70
C ARG A 72 -5.17 -7.21 -6.07
N PHE A 73 -5.19 -7.27 -4.74
CA PHE A 73 -5.88 -8.31 -3.98
C PHE A 73 -7.28 -7.88 -3.53
N TYR A 74 -7.65 -6.63 -3.79
CA TYR A 74 -8.95 -6.09 -3.41
C TYR A 74 -10.02 -6.62 -4.35
N SER A 75 -11.05 -7.29 -3.80
CA SER A 75 -12.07 -7.95 -4.63
C SER A 75 -13.09 -6.99 -5.25
N GLN A 76 -13.24 -5.78 -4.71
CA GLN A 76 -14.21 -4.81 -5.23
C GLN A 76 -13.59 -3.94 -6.32
N ALA A 77 -14.43 -3.47 -7.24
CA ALA A 77 -14.01 -2.53 -8.26
C ALA A 77 -13.49 -1.22 -7.63
N ILE A 78 -12.25 -0.86 -7.98
CA ILE A 78 -11.62 0.39 -7.52
C ILE A 78 -11.88 1.47 -8.57
N SER A 79 -12.85 2.35 -8.31
CA SER A 79 -13.00 3.56 -9.12
C SER A 79 -11.83 4.52 -8.85
N GLU A 80 -11.47 5.33 -9.84
CA GLU A 80 -10.37 6.28 -9.68
C GLU A 80 -10.63 7.30 -8.56
N ALA A 81 -11.88 7.76 -8.42
CA ALA A 81 -12.29 8.63 -7.33
C ALA A 81 -12.13 7.96 -5.95
N TRP A 82 -12.56 6.70 -5.82
CA TRP A 82 -12.37 5.94 -4.57
C TRP A 82 -10.88 5.75 -4.27
N ARG A 83 -10.08 5.41 -5.30
CA ARG A 83 -8.63 5.22 -5.19
C ARG A 83 -7.93 6.46 -4.65
N CYS A 84 -8.26 7.63 -5.19
CA CYS A 84 -7.71 8.90 -4.74
C CYS A 84 -8.10 9.20 -3.30
N ARG A 85 -9.39 9.07 -2.95
CA ARG A 85 -9.87 9.29 -1.58
C ARG A 85 -9.17 8.37 -0.59
N LYS A 86 -9.11 7.07 -0.89
CA LYS A 86 -8.47 6.08 -0.01
C LYS A 86 -6.98 6.37 0.16
N PHE A 87 -6.29 6.76 -0.91
CA PHE A 87 -4.87 7.13 -0.82
C PHE A 87 -4.67 8.34 0.09
N VAL A 88 -5.46 9.41 -0.11
CA VAL A 88 -5.42 10.64 0.72
C VAL A 88 -5.74 10.33 2.17
N GLU A 89 -6.73 9.49 2.47
CA GLU A 89 -7.09 9.06 3.83
C GLU A 89 -5.93 8.39 4.57
N GLY A 90 -5.05 7.68 3.87
CA GLY A 90 -3.87 7.07 4.48
C GLY A 90 -2.65 7.99 4.61
N LEU A 91 -2.65 9.19 4.01
CA LEU A 91 -1.53 10.12 4.11
C LEU A 91 -1.32 10.65 5.54
N ARG A 92 -0.09 11.07 5.84
CA ARG A 92 0.23 11.82 7.06
C ARG A 92 -0.55 13.15 7.10
N HIS A 93 -0.78 13.66 8.31
CA HIS A 93 -1.64 14.82 8.53
C HIS A 93 -1.08 16.09 7.85
N GLU A 94 0.23 16.27 7.87
CA GLU A 94 0.96 17.39 7.28
C GLU A 94 0.68 17.47 5.77
N LEU A 95 0.85 16.35 5.07
CA LEU A 95 0.58 16.25 3.64
C LEU A 95 -0.91 16.38 3.32
N LYS A 96 -1.81 15.82 4.14
CA LYS A 96 -3.26 15.95 3.96
C LYS A 96 -3.70 17.41 3.92
N ARG A 97 -3.18 18.25 4.82
CA ARG A 97 -3.54 19.67 4.90
C ARG A 97 -3.26 20.42 3.61
N VAL A 98 -2.23 20.02 2.88
CA VAL A 98 -1.83 20.67 1.62
C VAL A 98 -2.50 20.00 0.42
N ILE A 99 -2.64 18.68 0.43
CA ILE A 99 -3.19 17.90 -0.68
C ILE A 99 -4.71 18.03 -0.81
N ILE A 100 -5.47 17.97 0.29
CA ILE A 100 -6.94 17.98 0.25
C ILE A 100 -7.49 19.23 -0.46
N PRO A 101 -7.05 20.47 -0.14
CA PRO A 101 -7.57 21.67 -0.81
C PRO A 101 -7.30 21.72 -2.31
N MET A 102 -6.25 21.03 -2.79
CA MET A 102 -5.90 21.03 -4.22
C MET A 102 -6.90 20.25 -5.08
N SER A 103 -7.78 19.43 -4.48
CA SER A 103 -8.85 18.71 -5.19
C SER A 103 -8.36 17.95 -6.43
N ILE A 104 -7.20 17.29 -6.30
CA ILE A 104 -6.53 16.63 -7.42
C ILE A 104 -7.36 15.43 -7.89
N VAL A 105 -7.71 15.42 -9.17
CA VAL A 105 -8.38 14.31 -9.82
C VAL A 105 -7.32 13.46 -10.52
N GLY A 106 -7.31 12.17 -10.19
CA GLY A 106 -6.44 11.19 -10.82
C GLY A 106 -5.30 10.72 -9.93
N PHE A 107 -5.14 9.40 -9.84
CA PHE A 107 -4.25 8.78 -8.85
C PHE A 107 -2.77 9.12 -9.10
N LEU A 108 -2.33 9.06 -10.35
CA LEU A 108 -0.93 9.34 -10.70
C LEU A 108 -0.57 10.80 -10.42
N ALA A 109 -1.45 11.74 -10.79
CA ALA A 109 -1.24 13.17 -10.53
C ALA A 109 -1.17 13.46 -9.03
N LEU A 110 -2.03 12.81 -8.24
CA LEU A 110 -2.04 12.90 -6.78
C LEU A 110 -0.71 12.41 -6.18
N VAL A 111 -0.24 11.23 -6.59
CA VAL A 111 1.03 10.66 -6.11
C VAL A 111 2.21 11.58 -6.45
N GLU A 112 2.31 12.04 -7.70
CA GLU A 112 3.41 12.91 -8.13
C GLU A 112 3.39 14.26 -7.42
N LYS A 113 2.20 14.82 -7.16
CA LYS A 113 2.10 16.06 -6.38
C LYS A 113 2.50 15.85 -4.92
N ALA A 114 2.05 14.76 -4.29
CA ALA A 114 2.42 14.43 -2.92
C ALA A 114 3.94 14.20 -2.77
N LYS A 115 4.59 13.54 -3.73
CA LYS A 115 6.06 13.40 -3.75
C LYS A 115 6.77 14.74 -3.80
N LYS A 116 6.28 15.69 -4.60
CA LYS A 116 6.87 17.05 -4.68
C LYS A 116 6.76 17.78 -3.35
N ILE A 117 5.62 17.69 -2.68
CA ILE A 117 5.41 18.35 -1.37
C ILE A 117 6.28 17.70 -0.29
N GLU A 118 6.35 16.36 -0.24
CA GLU A 118 7.19 15.66 0.75
C GLU A 118 8.67 16.05 0.67
N ARG A 119 9.20 16.28 -0.54
CA ARG A 119 10.58 16.77 -0.72
C ARG A 119 10.77 18.17 -0.17
N LEU A 120 9.79 19.05 -0.34
CA LEU A 120 9.84 20.43 0.16
C LEU A 120 9.74 20.49 1.70
N GLU A 121 8.99 19.57 2.31
CA GLU A 121 8.94 19.42 3.77
C GLU A 121 10.24 18.83 4.34
N GLY A 122 10.85 17.87 3.64
CA GLY A 122 12.13 17.26 4.04
C GLY A 122 13.32 18.21 4.01
N ASP A 123 13.37 19.14 3.07
CA ASP A 123 14.46 20.12 2.94
C ASP A 123 14.29 21.35 3.86
N GLY A 124 13.08 21.60 4.39
CA GLY A 124 12.77 22.78 5.21
C GLY A 124 12.76 22.59 6.73
N GLY A 125 12.86 21.35 7.22
CA GLY A 125 12.60 21.00 8.64
C GLY A 125 13.82 20.63 9.49
N GLY A 126 15.04 20.70 8.96
CA GLY A 126 16.27 20.26 9.64
C GLY A 126 17.08 21.38 10.29
N LYS A 127 16.76 21.69 11.56
CA LYS A 127 17.52 22.53 12.52
C LYS A 127 17.47 24.05 12.33
N ALA A 128 16.41 24.65 12.87
CA ALA A 128 16.48 26.00 13.40
C ALA A 128 15.90 26.03 14.83
N ILE A 129 16.74 26.52 15.75
CA ILE A 129 16.42 27.12 17.06
C ILE A 129 16.32 26.16 18.27
N ARG A 130 17.46 26.00 18.95
CA ARG A 130 17.56 26.38 20.36
C ARG A 130 18.76 27.33 20.51
N ASN A 131 18.44 28.60 20.75
CA ASN A 131 19.40 29.68 20.95
C ASN A 131 20.30 29.44 22.18
N GLN A 132 21.55 29.86 22.04
CA GLN A 132 22.45 30.18 23.14
C GLN A 132 21.88 31.33 23.97
N GLU A 133 22.11 31.30 25.28
CA GLU A 133 22.75 32.42 26.00
C GLU A 133 23.04 32.01 27.45
N GLY A 134 24.26 32.32 27.89
CA GLY A 134 24.78 31.98 29.22
C GLY A 134 26.30 32.04 29.28
N SER A 135 26.90 33.10 28.74
CA SER A 135 28.26 33.50 29.08
C SER A 135 28.20 34.45 30.27
N SER A 136 28.67 34.04 31.43
CA SER A 136 29.21 34.96 32.43
C SER A 136 30.31 34.25 33.21
N GLY A 137 31.53 34.77 33.05
CA GLY A 137 32.74 34.18 33.59
C GLY A 137 32.81 34.26 35.12
N PHE A 138 33.56 33.32 35.71
CA PHE A 138 34.05 33.45 37.06
C PHE A 138 35.58 33.24 37.07
N LYS A 139 36.31 34.34 37.26
CA LYS A 139 37.70 34.34 37.72
C LYS A 139 37.75 35.02 39.10
N ARG A 140 38.43 34.35 40.03
CA ARG A 140 39.17 34.78 41.24
C ARG A 140 38.58 34.38 42.60
N GLY A 141 39.46 33.78 43.41
CA GLY A 141 39.54 33.94 44.86
C GLY A 141 39.69 32.63 45.64
N GLY A 142 40.90 32.33 46.13
CA GLY A 142 41.21 31.20 47.00
C GLY A 142 42.65 30.74 46.84
#